data_AF-A0A9E5BL25-F1
#
_entry.id   AF-A0A9E5BL25-F1
#
_cell.length_a   1.000
_cell.length_b   1.000
_cell.length_c   1.000
_cell.angle_alpha   90.00
_cell.angle_beta   90.00
_cell.angle_gamma   90.00
#
_symmetry.space_group_name_H-M   'P 1'
#
loop_
_entity.id
_entity.type
_entity.pdbx_description
1 polymer ?
#
loop_
_entity_poly.entity_id
_entity_poly.type
_entity_poly.pdbx_seq_one_letter_code
_entity_poly.pdbx_strand_id
1 'polypeptide(L)'
;PGFKKYLWIDADAWVNDWTAIELYFKGSDNQTLSISSSADRAYGRVLRADWIFRNIAFIRSQNYKHAKSSGFSNQISRDVALMPHLNIGVFCLENDAPHWAVWQKNLRLALKKGRIFGSEQVAMNISVYSDNMKVEILPAYCNWYALDKLKYDQINKTFVENYLPNHKIGIIHLAGKHNDKYRLSSNNLIEVITLDNQIIKTSIRFIK
;
A
#
# COMPACT_ATOMS: atom_id res chain seq x y z
N PRO A 1 16.21 5.88 17.90
CA PRO A 1 15.39 6.97 18.49
C PRO A 1 16.15 8.30 18.44
N GLY A 2 15.48 9.41 18.10
CA GLY A 2 16.11 10.74 18.06
C GLY A 2 15.71 11.63 16.87
N PHE A 3 14.94 11.11 15.91
CA PHE A 3 14.41 11.89 14.78
C PHE A 3 12.99 12.36 15.08
N LYS A 4 12.60 13.51 14.52
CA LYS A 4 11.23 14.04 14.59
C LYS A 4 10.24 13.14 13.83
N LYS A 5 10.66 12.58 12.70
CA LYS A 5 9.84 11.77 11.80
C LYS A 5 10.54 10.46 11.45
N TYR A 6 9.75 9.42 11.26
CA TYR A 6 10.21 8.12 10.78
C TYR A 6 9.44 7.76 9.52
N LEU A 7 10.17 7.52 8.44
CA LEU A 7 9.67 6.92 7.21
C LEU A 7 10.07 5.45 7.22
N TRP A 8 9.07 4.57 7.12
CA TRP A 8 9.27 3.14 6.93
C TRP A 8 9.15 2.78 5.45
N ILE A 9 10.03 1.92 4.95
CA ILE A 9 9.98 1.32 3.62
C ILE A 9 10.34 -0.16 3.78
N ASP A 10 9.47 -1.05 3.31
CA ASP A 10 9.70 -2.50 3.32
C ASP A 10 10.96 -2.85 2.50
N ALA A 11 11.65 -3.91 2.91
CA ALA A 11 12.91 -4.34 2.30
C ALA A 11 12.76 -4.83 0.85
N ASP A 12 11.55 -5.07 0.38
CA ASP A 12 11.22 -5.41 -1.00
C ASP A 12 10.67 -4.23 -1.81
N ALA A 13 10.91 -3.00 -1.35
CA ALA A 13 10.64 -1.77 -2.07
C ALA A 13 11.91 -0.91 -2.25
N TRP A 14 11.89 0.00 -3.22
CA TRP A 14 12.94 1.01 -3.40
C TRP A 14 12.39 2.32 -3.95
N VAL A 15 13.14 3.39 -3.69
CA VAL A 15 12.84 4.73 -4.18
C VAL A 15 13.28 4.86 -5.63
N ASN A 16 12.33 5.18 -6.51
CA ASN A 16 12.52 5.48 -7.93
C ASN A 16 12.41 6.99 -8.23
N ASP A 17 11.66 7.74 -7.42
CA ASP A 17 11.60 9.20 -7.46
C ASP A 17 11.54 9.81 -6.07
N TRP A 18 12.39 10.80 -5.80
CA TRP A 18 12.54 11.40 -4.47
C TRP A 18 11.30 12.19 -4.04
N THR A 19 10.52 12.69 -4.99
CA THR A 19 9.27 13.42 -4.73
C THR A 19 8.31 12.64 -3.82
N ALA A 20 8.26 11.31 -3.91
CA ALA A 20 7.44 10.50 -3.00
C ALA A 20 7.90 10.62 -1.54
N ILE A 21 9.21 10.67 -1.30
CA ILE A 21 9.78 10.85 0.04
C ILE A 21 9.33 12.20 0.61
N GLU A 22 9.46 13.27 -0.17
CA GLU A 22 9.02 14.61 0.23
C GLU A 22 7.52 14.65 0.57
N LEU A 23 6.69 13.96 -0.22
CA LEU A 23 5.25 13.83 0.02
C LEU A 23 4.95 13.06 1.33
N TYR A 24 5.67 11.98 1.64
CA TYR A 24 5.52 11.27 2.92
C TYR A 24 5.90 12.13 4.11
N PHE A 25 7.03 12.85 4.02
CA PHE A 25 7.44 13.76 5.08
C PHE A 25 6.43 14.89 5.25
N LYS A 26 5.93 15.50 4.17
CA LYS A 26 4.91 16.56 4.25
C LYS A 26 3.58 16.03 4.80
N GLY A 27 3.11 14.89 4.30
CA GLY A 27 1.84 14.30 4.73
C GLY A 27 1.85 13.82 6.19
N SER A 28 3.03 13.66 6.80
CA SER A 28 3.15 13.29 8.21
C SER A 28 3.16 14.48 9.17
N ASP A 29 3.13 15.72 8.66
CA ASP A 29 3.04 16.92 9.50
C ASP A 29 1.83 16.88 10.45
N ASN A 30 1.98 17.52 11.61
CA ASN A 30 0.94 17.66 12.63
C ASN A 30 0.41 16.32 13.14
N GLN A 31 1.33 15.37 13.40
CA GLN A 31 1.04 14.03 13.91
C GLN A 31 0.03 13.27 13.04
N THR A 32 0.16 13.38 11.71
CA THR A 32 -0.71 12.68 10.75
C THR A 32 0.00 11.45 10.21
N LEU A 33 -0.71 10.34 9.99
CA LEU A 33 -0.14 9.19 9.30
C LEU A 33 -0.12 9.45 7.80
N SER A 34 1.05 9.47 7.17
CA SER A 34 1.16 9.51 5.71
C SER A 34 1.34 8.10 5.15
N ILE A 35 0.42 7.67 4.28
CA ILE A 35 0.36 6.29 3.77
C ILE A 35 -0.36 6.23 2.41
N SER A 36 -0.05 5.24 1.56
CA SER A 36 -0.79 5.02 0.30
C SER A 36 -1.91 3.99 0.44
N SER A 37 -2.96 4.17 -0.38
CA SER A 37 -4.13 3.32 -0.41
C SER A 37 -4.24 2.49 -1.70
N SER A 38 -4.95 1.37 -1.62
CA SER A 38 -5.33 0.58 -2.79
C SER A 38 -6.46 1.22 -3.62
N ALA A 39 -7.14 2.24 -3.10
CA ALA A 39 -8.16 2.99 -3.82
C ALA A 39 -7.52 4.03 -4.74
N ASP A 40 -7.07 3.56 -5.90
CA ASP A 40 -6.50 4.42 -6.93
C ASP A 40 -7.03 4.04 -8.31
N ARG A 41 -7.17 5.04 -9.19
CA ARG A 41 -7.53 4.87 -10.60
C ARG A 41 -6.66 3.82 -11.29
N ALA A 42 -5.40 3.71 -10.89
CA ALA A 42 -4.45 2.74 -11.42
C ALA A 42 -4.86 1.29 -11.12
N TYR A 43 -5.34 0.99 -9.92
CA TYR A 43 -5.50 -0.39 -9.45
C TYR A 43 -6.87 -1.00 -9.76
N GLY A 44 -7.89 -0.18 -10.02
CA GLY A 44 -9.21 -0.65 -10.42
C GLY A 44 -10.03 -1.17 -9.24
N ARG A 45 -10.13 -2.50 -9.06
CA ARG A 45 -11.04 -3.08 -8.06
C ARG A 45 -10.56 -2.79 -6.63
N VAL A 46 -11.29 -1.92 -5.93
CA VAL A 46 -11.03 -1.54 -4.54
C VAL A 46 -11.58 -2.55 -3.53
N LEU A 47 -12.75 -3.14 -3.84
CA LEU A 47 -13.49 -4.01 -2.94
C LEU A 47 -13.86 -5.33 -3.62
N ARG A 48 -13.79 -6.43 -2.87
CA ARG A 48 -14.36 -7.71 -3.31
C ARG A 48 -15.68 -7.97 -2.58
N ALA A 49 -16.75 -8.05 -3.37
CA ALA A 49 -18.05 -8.51 -2.94
C ALA A 49 -18.47 -9.69 -3.83
N ASP A 50 -18.99 -10.75 -3.23
CA ASP A 50 -19.50 -11.91 -3.94
C ASP A 50 -21.05 -11.81 -3.93
N TRP A 51 -21.66 -11.54 -5.09
CA TRP A 51 -23.11 -11.43 -5.26
C TRP A 51 -23.78 -12.79 -5.08
N ILE A 52 -24.89 -12.83 -4.34
CA ILE A 52 -25.62 -14.07 -4.04
C ILE A 52 -27.00 -14.03 -4.69
N PHE A 53 -27.70 -12.90 -4.58
CA PHE A 53 -29.02 -12.73 -5.17
C PHE A 53 -29.34 -11.24 -5.32
N ARG A 54 -29.60 -10.80 -6.55
CA ARG A 54 -29.95 -9.40 -6.88
C ARG A 54 -28.99 -8.41 -6.21
N ASN A 55 -29.49 -7.65 -5.22
CA ASN A 55 -28.76 -6.62 -4.48
C ASN A 55 -28.10 -7.12 -3.18
N ILE A 56 -28.06 -8.44 -2.94
CA ILE A 56 -27.46 -9.06 -1.76
C ILE A 56 -26.09 -9.64 -2.12
N ALA A 57 -25.05 -9.22 -1.40
CA ALA A 57 -23.68 -9.68 -1.57
C ALA A 57 -22.96 -9.94 -0.23
N PHE A 58 -22.03 -10.89 -0.22
CA PHE A 58 -21.09 -11.06 0.88
C PHE A 58 -19.85 -10.20 0.67
N ILE A 59 -19.57 -9.33 1.64
CA ILE A 59 -18.32 -8.57 1.66
C ILE A 59 -17.15 -9.51 1.98
N ARG A 60 -16.17 -9.55 1.09
CA ARG A 60 -15.00 -10.40 1.16
C ARG A 60 -13.69 -9.62 1.02
N SER A 61 -13.71 -8.37 1.48
CA SER A 61 -12.53 -7.51 1.52
C SER A 61 -11.42 -8.09 2.39
N GLN A 62 -10.19 -7.67 2.11
CA GLN A 62 -9.02 -8.09 2.86
C GLN A 62 -9.12 -7.66 4.32
N ASN A 63 -9.48 -6.39 4.55
CA ASN A 63 -9.68 -5.80 5.87
C ASN A 63 -10.72 -6.57 6.69
N TYR A 64 -11.91 -6.86 6.11
CA TYR A 64 -12.96 -7.60 6.82
C TYR A 64 -12.50 -9.01 7.24
N LYS A 65 -11.91 -9.76 6.29
CA LYS A 65 -11.47 -11.13 6.54
C LYS A 65 -10.39 -11.17 7.62
N HIS A 66 -9.40 -10.27 7.51
CA HIS A 66 -8.29 -10.21 8.46
C HIS A 66 -8.77 -9.79 9.84
N ALA A 67 -9.59 -8.73 9.95
CA ALA A 67 -10.13 -8.26 11.23
C ALA A 67 -10.90 -9.37 11.96
N LYS A 68 -11.78 -10.08 11.24
CA LYS A 68 -12.50 -11.24 11.76
C LYS A 68 -11.58 -12.36 12.22
N SER A 69 -10.60 -12.73 11.39
CA SER A 69 -9.66 -13.81 11.72
C SER A 69 -8.77 -13.46 12.92
N SER A 70 -8.45 -12.18 13.08
CA SER A 70 -7.60 -11.62 14.13
C SER A 70 -8.36 -11.40 15.45
N GLY A 71 -9.64 -11.77 15.51
CA GLY A 71 -10.43 -11.75 16.75
C GLY A 71 -11.03 -10.39 17.10
N PHE A 72 -11.07 -9.43 16.17
CA PHE A 72 -11.79 -8.18 16.37
C PHE A 72 -13.30 -8.40 16.39
N SER A 73 -14.02 -7.49 17.04
CA SER A 73 -15.48 -7.55 17.13
C SER A 73 -16.13 -7.45 15.76
N ASN A 74 -17.40 -7.87 15.68
CA ASN A 74 -18.18 -7.72 14.45
C ASN A 74 -18.33 -6.26 14.04
N GLN A 75 -18.43 -5.35 15.01
CA GLN A 75 -18.53 -3.91 14.75
C GLN A 75 -17.25 -3.40 14.07
N ILE A 76 -16.09 -3.56 14.72
CA ILE A 76 -14.78 -3.13 14.17
C ILE A 76 -14.54 -3.76 12.80
N SER A 77 -14.83 -5.05 12.66
CA SER A 77 -14.68 -5.74 11.38
C SER A 77 -15.53 -5.10 10.28
N ARG A 78 -16.76 -4.67 10.59
CA ARG A 78 -17.67 -4.00 9.65
C ARG A 78 -17.21 -2.58 9.34
N ASP A 79 -16.69 -1.84 10.31
CA ASP A 79 -16.17 -0.48 10.12
C ASP A 79 -15.09 -0.46 9.03
N VAL A 80 -14.18 -1.45 9.06
CA VAL A 80 -13.10 -1.56 8.06
C VAL A 80 -13.49 -2.34 6.80
N ALA A 81 -14.71 -2.89 6.73
CA ALA A 81 -15.05 -3.86 5.69
C ALA A 81 -15.11 -3.26 4.29
N LEU A 82 -15.57 -2.02 4.17
CA LEU A 82 -15.71 -1.31 2.91
C LEU A 82 -14.57 -0.31 2.66
N MET A 83 -13.70 -0.14 3.65
CA MET A 83 -12.60 0.79 3.56
C MET A 83 -11.50 0.24 2.66
N PRO A 84 -10.86 1.10 1.87
CA PRO A 84 -9.77 0.67 1.02
C PRO A 84 -8.58 0.26 1.87
N HIS A 85 -7.73 -0.56 1.28
CA HIS A 85 -6.63 -1.15 2.01
C HIS A 85 -5.45 -0.18 2.06
N LEU A 86 -5.03 0.22 3.26
CA LEU A 86 -3.82 1.00 3.48
C LEU A 86 -2.60 0.07 3.53
N ASN A 87 -1.64 0.28 2.63
CA ASN A 87 -0.45 -0.56 2.53
C ASN A 87 0.64 -0.04 3.47
N ILE A 88 0.95 -0.80 4.52
CA ILE A 88 1.91 -0.40 5.56
C ILE A 88 3.38 -0.62 5.17
N GLY A 89 3.65 -1.14 3.97
CA GLY A 89 5.02 -1.32 3.52
C GLY A 89 5.72 0.01 3.19
N VAL A 90 4.96 1.10 3.07
CA VAL A 90 5.52 2.45 3.13
C VAL A 90 4.59 3.37 3.91
N PHE A 91 5.10 4.00 4.97
CA PHE A 91 4.38 5.02 5.70
C PHE A 91 5.34 5.97 6.43
N CYS A 92 4.88 7.18 6.73
CA CYS A 92 5.62 8.12 7.55
C CYS A 92 4.78 8.65 8.71
N LEU A 93 5.43 8.85 9.85
CA LEU A 93 4.78 9.29 11.08
C LEU A 93 5.77 10.08 11.96
N GLU A 94 5.28 11.11 12.65
CA GLU A 94 6.05 11.83 13.67
C GLU A 94 6.28 10.95 14.90
N ASN A 95 7.39 11.19 15.61
CA ASN A 95 7.84 10.36 16.72
C ASN A 95 6.91 10.38 17.95
N ASP A 96 6.14 11.46 18.10
CA ASP A 96 5.22 11.74 19.19
C ASP A 96 3.75 11.54 18.79
N ALA A 97 3.49 11.06 17.57
CA ALA A 97 2.13 10.84 17.10
C ALA A 97 1.41 9.75 17.93
N PRO A 98 0.14 9.97 18.32
CA PRO A 98 -0.60 9.03 19.16
C PRO A 98 -0.86 7.67 18.47
N HIS A 99 -0.73 7.61 17.14
CA HIS A 99 -0.86 6.40 16.32
C HIS A 99 0.03 5.27 16.81
N TRP A 100 1.24 5.54 17.29
CA TRP A 100 2.13 4.48 17.78
C TRP A 100 1.49 3.67 18.91
N ALA A 101 0.84 4.34 19.86
CA ALA A 101 0.19 3.67 20.99
C ALA A 101 -1.07 2.91 20.55
N VAL A 102 -1.89 3.53 19.71
CA VAL A 102 -3.14 2.92 19.20
C VAL A 102 -2.83 1.71 18.31
N TRP A 103 -1.86 1.84 17.40
CA TRP A 103 -1.44 0.75 16.53
C TRP A 103 -0.87 -0.43 17.34
N GLN A 104 -0.01 -0.17 18.34
CA GLN A 104 0.49 -1.23 19.21
C GLN A 104 -0.63 -1.92 20.01
N LYS A 105 -1.62 -1.18 20.52
CA LYS A 105 -2.80 -1.75 21.19
C LYS A 105 -3.54 -2.71 20.26
N ASN A 106 -3.84 -2.27 19.04
CA ASN A 106 -4.54 -3.07 18.05
C ASN A 106 -3.70 -4.26 17.56
N LEU A 107 -2.39 -4.09 17.41
CA LEU A 107 -1.48 -5.16 17.02
C LEU A 107 -1.44 -6.27 18.09
N ARG A 108 -1.36 -5.91 19.37
CA ARG A 108 -1.43 -6.89 20.47
C ARG A 108 -2.73 -7.69 20.42
N LEU A 109 -3.86 -7.07 20.07
CA LEU A 109 -5.12 -7.78 19.87
C LEU A 109 -5.05 -8.68 18.63
N ALA A 110 -4.56 -8.15 17.50
CA ALA A 110 -4.47 -8.87 16.24
C ALA A 110 -3.54 -10.09 16.27
N LEU A 111 -2.57 -10.11 17.21
CA LEU A 111 -1.63 -11.22 17.42
C LEU A 111 -2.20 -12.31 18.34
N LYS A 112 -3.31 -12.07 19.06
CA LYS A 112 -3.92 -13.09 19.93
C LYS A 112 -4.58 -14.23 19.16
N LYS A 113 -4.97 -14.00 17.90
CA LYS A 113 -5.71 -14.95 17.08
C LYS A 113 -5.39 -14.76 15.59
N GLY A 114 -5.51 -15.83 14.81
CA GLY A 114 -5.35 -15.78 13.37
C GLY A 114 -3.89 -15.95 12.92
N ARG A 115 -3.57 -15.43 11.73
CA ARG A 115 -2.22 -15.50 11.17
C ARG A 115 -1.41 -14.29 11.61
N ILE A 116 -0.15 -14.51 11.98
CA ILE A 116 0.80 -13.42 12.29
C ILE A 116 1.03 -12.54 11.06
N PHE A 117 1.15 -13.17 9.88
CA PHE A 117 1.36 -12.44 8.63
C PHE A 117 0.16 -11.55 8.31
N GLY A 118 0.39 -10.24 8.23
CA GLY A 118 -0.63 -9.22 7.98
C GLY A 118 -1.33 -8.68 9.22
N SER A 119 -0.97 -9.13 10.44
CA SER A 119 -1.52 -8.59 11.69
C SER A 119 -1.22 -7.11 11.89
N GLU A 120 -0.01 -6.66 11.52
CA GLU A 120 0.40 -5.25 11.57
C GLU A 120 -0.44 -4.38 10.64
N GLN A 121 -0.69 -4.89 9.43
CA GLN A 121 -1.44 -4.19 8.39
C GLN A 121 -2.91 -4.01 8.79
N VAL A 122 -3.56 -5.08 9.27
CA VAL A 122 -4.96 -4.96 9.74
C VAL A 122 -5.07 -4.08 10.98
N ALA A 123 -4.11 -4.15 11.90
CA ALA A 123 -4.08 -3.30 13.08
C ALA A 123 -3.96 -1.80 12.71
N MET A 124 -3.12 -1.46 11.72
CA MET A 124 -3.02 -0.07 11.24
C MET A 124 -4.32 0.39 10.57
N ASN A 125 -4.90 -0.43 9.69
CA ASN A 125 -6.16 -0.11 9.02
C ASN A 125 -7.29 0.12 10.03
N ILE A 126 -7.37 -0.69 11.10
CA ILE A 126 -8.33 -0.49 12.20
C ILE A 126 -8.05 0.81 12.96
N SER A 127 -6.78 1.10 13.25
CA SER A 127 -6.39 2.34 13.93
C SER A 127 -6.86 3.57 13.16
N VAL A 128 -6.72 3.57 11.83
CA VAL A 128 -7.20 4.68 11.00
C VAL A 128 -8.73 4.72 10.93
N TYR A 129 -9.38 3.61 10.55
CA TYR A 129 -10.79 3.63 10.15
C TYR A 129 -11.79 3.44 11.30
N SER A 130 -11.42 2.73 12.36
CA SER A 130 -12.31 2.45 13.51
C SER A 130 -11.97 3.35 14.70
N ASP A 131 -10.67 3.56 14.97
CA ASP A 131 -10.22 4.49 16.04
C ASP A 131 -10.08 5.95 15.56
N ASN A 132 -10.40 6.25 14.29
CA ASN A 132 -10.42 7.59 13.69
C ASN A 132 -9.08 8.36 13.79
N MET A 133 -7.96 7.64 13.69
CA MET A 133 -6.64 8.26 13.69
C MET A 133 -6.40 9.06 12.39
N LYS A 134 -5.83 10.26 12.51
CA LYS A 134 -5.58 11.17 11.38
C LYS A 134 -4.73 10.52 10.29
N VAL A 135 -5.10 10.68 9.03
CA VAL A 135 -4.39 10.09 7.91
C VAL A 135 -4.35 11.05 6.72
N GLU A 136 -3.21 11.08 6.04
CA GLU A 136 -2.99 11.69 4.73
C GLU A 136 -2.75 10.54 3.74
N ILE A 137 -3.65 10.40 2.76
CA ILE A 137 -3.61 9.29 1.82
C ILE A 137 -2.90 9.73 0.55
N LEU A 138 -1.67 9.25 0.36
CA LEU A 138 -0.87 9.58 -0.81
C LEU A 138 -1.31 8.80 -2.06
N PRO A 139 -1.11 9.37 -3.27
CA PRO A 139 -1.38 8.70 -4.54
C PRO A 139 -0.66 7.35 -4.68
N ALA A 140 -1.17 6.45 -5.52
CA ALA A 140 -0.57 5.13 -5.71
C ALA A 140 0.88 5.16 -6.19
N TYR A 141 1.29 6.18 -6.97
CA TYR A 141 2.68 6.31 -7.41
C TYR A 141 3.67 6.46 -6.23
N CYS A 142 3.22 6.84 -5.04
CA CYS A 142 4.05 6.92 -3.84
C CYS A 142 4.34 5.54 -3.20
N ASN A 143 3.62 4.48 -3.56
CA ASN A 143 3.87 3.10 -3.12
C ASN A 143 3.25 2.13 -4.15
N TRP A 144 3.95 1.92 -5.24
CA TRP A 144 3.44 1.21 -6.40
C TRP A 144 3.71 -0.30 -6.33
N TYR A 145 2.64 -1.10 -6.27
CA TYR A 145 2.76 -2.57 -6.19
C TYR A 145 2.09 -3.33 -7.35
N ALA A 146 1.44 -2.64 -8.29
CA ALA A 146 0.81 -3.26 -9.46
C ALA A 146 1.76 -3.27 -10.67
N LEU A 147 2.77 -4.14 -10.65
CA LEU A 147 3.81 -4.17 -11.69
C LEU A 147 3.25 -4.43 -13.09
N ASP A 148 2.16 -5.21 -13.18
CA ASP A 148 1.42 -5.51 -14.42
C ASP A 148 0.79 -4.27 -15.06
N LYS A 149 0.67 -3.18 -14.30
CA LYS A 149 0.08 -1.91 -14.75
C LYS A 149 1.10 -0.81 -14.97
N LEU A 150 2.38 -1.12 -14.89
CA LEU A 150 3.42 -0.13 -15.18
C LEU A 150 3.44 0.22 -16.67
N LYS A 151 3.64 1.50 -16.94
CA LYS A 151 4.15 1.95 -18.23
C LYS A 151 5.61 2.37 -18.12
N TYR A 152 6.30 2.38 -19.25
CA TYR A 152 7.67 2.87 -19.33
C TYR A 152 7.76 4.10 -20.23
N ASP A 153 8.29 5.19 -19.69
CA ASP A 153 8.64 6.38 -20.45
C ASP A 153 10.07 6.18 -20.99
N GLN A 154 10.19 5.96 -22.29
CA GLN A 154 11.47 5.75 -22.96
C GLN A 154 12.32 7.02 -23.05
N ILE A 155 11.69 8.20 -23.07
CA ILE A 155 12.39 9.49 -23.15
C ILE A 155 13.05 9.78 -21.81
N ASN A 156 12.28 9.69 -20.72
CA ASN A 156 12.77 9.95 -19.37
C ASN A 156 13.38 8.71 -18.69
N LYS A 157 13.36 7.56 -19.36
CA LYS A 157 13.90 6.26 -18.91
C LYS A 157 13.40 5.84 -17.53
N THR A 158 12.10 6.04 -17.27
CA THR A 158 11.50 5.76 -15.96
C THR A 158 10.17 5.05 -16.07
N PHE A 159 9.81 4.33 -15.01
CA PHE A 159 8.45 3.83 -14.83
C PHE A 159 7.48 4.95 -14.48
N VAL A 160 6.28 4.84 -15.05
CA VAL A 160 5.18 5.79 -14.88
C VAL A 160 3.85 5.05 -14.69
N GLU A 161 2.86 5.75 -14.15
CA GLU A 161 1.49 5.24 -14.04
C GLU A 161 0.90 4.87 -15.42
N ASN A 162 -0.09 3.98 -15.47
CA ASN A 162 -0.74 3.57 -16.71
C ASN A 162 -1.64 4.65 -17.35
N TYR A 163 -2.36 5.42 -16.54
CA TYR A 163 -3.25 6.49 -17.02
C TYR A 163 -2.62 7.88 -16.90
N LEU A 164 -3.06 8.77 -17.79
CA LEU A 164 -2.69 10.20 -17.77
C LEU A 164 -2.85 10.80 -16.36
N PRO A 165 -1.94 11.69 -15.93
CA PRO A 165 -0.85 12.27 -16.72
C PRO A 165 0.43 11.41 -16.73
N ASN A 166 0.36 10.12 -16.39
CA ASN A 166 1.51 9.21 -16.34
C ASN A 166 2.59 9.73 -15.36
N HIS A 167 2.22 10.01 -14.10
CA HIS A 167 3.20 10.42 -13.11
C HIS A 167 4.32 9.40 -12.99
N LYS A 168 5.53 9.89 -12.75
CA LYS A 168 6.68 9.05 -12.42
C LYS A 168 6.38 8.25 -11.16
N ILE A 169 6.70 6.96 -11.18
CA ILE A 169 6.57 6.12 -10.00
C ILE A 169 7.62 6.53 -8.98
N GLY A 170 7.19 6.83 -7.77
CA GLY A 170 8.04 7.28 -6.67
C GLY A 170 8.68 6.14 -5.90
N ILE A 171 7.90 5.14 -5.50
CA ILE A 171 8.42 3.93 -4.86
C ILE A 171 7.85 2.73 -5.58
N ILE A 172 8.70 1.80 -5.98
CA ILE A 172 8.28 0.50 -6.52
C ILE A 172 8.39 -0.50 -5.37
N HIS A 173 7.32 -1.25 -5.14
CA HIS A 173 7.17 -2.17 -4.03
C HIS A 173 6.74 -3.55 -4.54
N LEU A 174 7.58 -4.56 -4.33
CA LEU A 174 7.34 -5.94 -4.78
C LEU A 174 6.40 -6.73 -3.87
N ALA A 175 5.35 -6.07 -3.38
CA ALA A 175 4.39 -6.61 -2.44
C ALA A 175 3.67 -7.84 -3.03
N GLY A 176 3.46 -8.86 -2.19
CA GLY A 176 2.71 -10.06 -2.56
C GLY A 176 3.53 -11.12 -3.30
N LYS A 177 3.04 -12.36 -3.21
CA LYS A 177 3.78 -13.55 -3.67
C LYS A 177 3.99 -13.62 -5.19
N HIS A 178 3.13 -12.98 -5.98
CA HIS A 178 3.26 -12.96 -7.44
C HIS A 178 4.53 -12.25 -7.93
N ASN A 179 5.17 -11.46 -7.05
CA ASN A 179 6.42 -10.76 -7.34
C ASN A 179 7.67 -11.53 -6.86
N ASP A 180 7.54 -12.75 -6.33
CA ASP A 180 8.67 -13.56 -5.84
C ASP A 180 9.76 -13.73 -6.91
N LYS A 181 9.39 -13.92 -8.18
CA LYS A 181 10.35 -14.02 -9.28
C LYS A 181 11.26 -12.80 -9.39
N TYR A 182 10.76 -11.60 -9.13
CA TYR A 182 11.55 -10.36 -9.18
C TYR A 182 12.31 -10.09 -7.88
N ARG A 183 11.80 -10.58 -6.74
CA ARG A 183 12.49 -10.49 -5.44
C ARG A 183 13.70 -11.41 -5.37
N LEU A 184 13.54 -12.66 -5.82
CA LEU A 184 14.55 -13.72 -5.70
C LEU A 184 15.62 -13.70 -6.81
N SER A 185 15.36 -13.01 -7.93
CA SER A 185 16.33 -12.88 -9.02
C SER A 185 16.31 -11.50 -9.63
N SER A 186 17.47 -10.85 -9.67
CA SER A 186 17.68 -9.55 -10.32
C SER A 186 17.71 -9.62 -11.85
N ASN A 187 17.88 -10.81 -12.42
CA ASN A 187 18.01 -11.01 -13.87
C ASN A 187 16.67 -11.07 -14.60
N ASN A 188 15.57 -11.14 -13.84
CA ASN A 188 14.24 -11.26 -14.42
C ASN A 188 13.76 -9.90 -14.94
N LEU A 189 13.46 -9.87 -16.25
CA LEU A 189 12.87 -8.72 -16.92
C LEU A 189 11.34 -8.73 -16.79
N ILE A 190 10.75 -7.55 -16.74
CA ILE A 190 9.32 -7.32 -16.87
C ILE A 190 8.99 -6.96 -18.32
N GLU A 191 7.84 -7.42 -18.80
CA GLU A 191 7.23 -6.89 -20.02
C GLU A 191 6.33 -5.70 -19.65
N VAL A 192 6.57 -4.55 -20.26
CA VAL A 192 5.82 -3.31 -20.00
C VAL A 192 5.46 -2.61 -21.29
N ILE A 193 4.34 -1.89 -21.27
CA ILE A 193 3.87 -1.07 -22.38
C ILE A 193 4.51 0.32 -22.26
N THR A 194 5.03 0.86 -23.35
CA THR A 194 5.60 2.22 -23.39
C THR A 194 4.52 3.27 -23.59
N LEU A 195 4.86 4.56 -23.50
CA LEU A 195 3.91 5.66 -23.71
C LEU A 195 3.36 5.70 -25.15
N ASP A 196 4.11 5.20 -26.13
CA ASP A 196 3.74 5.02 -27.53
C ASP A 196 3.17 3.62 -27.84
N ASN A 197 2.78 2.87 -26.81
CA ASN A 197 2.13 1.55 -26.87
C ASN A 197 2.97 0.40 -27.47
N GLN A 198 4.31 0.51 -27.45
CA GLN A 198 5.19 -0.61 -27.75
C GLN A 198 5.36 -1.50 -26.52
N ILE A 199 5.66 -2.79 -26.73
CA ILE A 199 6.00 -3.71 -25.62
C ILE A 199 7.52 -3.85 -25.57
N ILE A 200 8.10 -3.59 -24.41
CA ILE A 200 9.53 -3.76 -24.16
C ILE A 200 9.77 -4.70 -22.99
N LYS A 201 10.96 -5.32 -22.97
CA LYS A 201 11.48 -6.05 -21.82
C LYS A 201 12.53 -5.20 -21.12
N THR A 202 12.34 -4.93 -19.84
CA THR A 202 13.27 -4.12 -19.05
C THR A 202 13.40 -4.65 -17.64
N SER A 203 14.47 -4.27 -16.94
CA SER A 203 14.62 -4.56 -15.52
C SER A 203 13.66 -3.68 -14.73
N ILE A 204 12.92 -4.27 -13.79
CA ILE A 204 12.16 -3.47 -12.82
C ILE A 204 13.12 -2.69 -11.89
N ARG A 205 14.28 -3.26 -11.60
CA ARG A 205 15.28 -2.67 -10.71
C ARG A 205 16.09 -1.62 -11.45
N PHE A 206 16.47 -0.57 -10.74
CA PHE A 206 17.49 0.36 -11.21
C PHE A 206 18.82 -0.38 -11.37
N ILE A 207 19.31 -0.48 -12.60
CA ILE A 207 20.64 -1.00 -12.91
C ILE A 207 21.53 0.23 -13.11
N LYS A 208 22.58 0.36 -12.29
CA LYS A 208 23.59 1.41 -12.42
C LYS A 208 24.38 1.25 -13.72
#